data_AF-A0A349G7I6-F1
#
_entry.id   AF-A0A349G7I6-F1
#
_cell.length_a   1.000
_cell.length_b   1.000
_cell.length_c   1.000
_cell.angle_alpha   90.00
_cell.angle_beta   90.00
_cell.angle_gamma   90.00
#
_symmetry.space_group_name_H-M   'P 1'
#
loop_
_entity.id
_entity.type
_entity.pdbx_description
1 polymer ?
#
loop_
_entity_poly.entity_id
_entity_poly.type
_entity_poly.pdbx_seq_one_letter_code
_entity_poly.pdbx_strand_id
1 'polypeptide(L)'
;MYDFKTAIKLNRLLIIVLIIGAIGYVLSSSESKQINHMMTGLSIKPDMPSDVESMEIRLQGTINKNLVTGYHFNGKMYIRGEEYNIGKQKIIKLENGKEENMGQIYFDKDISKVAILIGNWYSGDGTLIIAPAYVRTDAVEIANSILDAYLKDHQIDPID
;
A
#
# COMPACT_ATOMS: atom_id res chain seq x y z
N MET A 1 25.47 16.13 51.06
CA MET A 1 24.02 15.89 51.27
C MET A 1 23.28 16.74 50.24
N TYR A 2 22.68 16.15 49.21
CA TYR A 2 21.94 16.92 48.19
C TYR A 2 20.66 17.50 48.81
N ASP A 3 20.45 18.81 48.66
CA ASP A 3 19.20 19.47 49.08
C ASP A 3 18.02 18.88 48.30
N PHE A 4 16.96 18.51 49.03
CA PHE A 4 15.69 18.02 48.50
C PHE A 4 15.12 18.92 47.39
N LYS A 5 15.30 20.24 47.48
CA LYS A 5 14.89 21.18 46.42
C LYS A 5 15.64 20.95 45.11
N THR A 6 16.91 20.59 45.19
CA THR A 6 17.76 20.30 44.02
C THR A 6 17.34 18.99 43.36
N ALA A 7 16.98 17.97 44.15
CA ALA A 7 16.45 16.70 43.63
C ALA A 7 15.13 16.88 42.87
N ILE A 8 14.20 17.71 43.38
CA ILE A 8 12.93 18.01 42.69
C ILE A 8 13.17 18.74 41.36
N LYS A 9 14.09 19.71 41.32
CA LYS A 9 14.44 20.42 40.09
C LYS A 9 15.04 19.48 39.04
N LEU A 10 15.94 18.59 39.46
CA LEU A 10 16.58 17.62 38.57
C LEU A 10 15.54 16.64 37.99
N ASN A 11 14.61 16.15 38.81
CA ASN A 11 13.57 15.24 38.34
C ASN A 11 12.61 15.91 37.35
N ARG A 12 12.22 17.16 37.61
CA ARG A 12 11.41 17.96 36.66
C ARG A 12 12.12 18.17 35.33
N LEU A 13 13.43 18.47 35.36
CA LEU A 13 14.22 18.62 34.14
C LEU A 13 14.25 17.32 33.33
N LEU A 14 14.45 16.18 34.00
CA LEU A 14 14.48 14.86 33.38
C LEU A 14 13.15 14.51 32.71
N ILE A 15 12.03 14.79 33.38
CA ILE A 15 10.68 14.60 32.81
C ILE A 15 10.49 15.48 31.57
N ILE A 16 10.91 16.75 31.61
CA ILE A 16 10.81 17.65 30.45
C ILE A 16 11.63 17.11 29.26
N VAL A 17 12.86 16.65 29.50
CA VAL A 17 13.72 16.08 28.46
C VAL A 17 13.06 14.83 27.84
N LEU A 18 12.47 13.95 28.65
CA LEU A 18 11.76 12.77 28.17
C LEU A 18 10.52 13.15 27.34
N ILE A 19 9.75 14.15 27.76
CA ILE A 19 8.59 14.63 27.01
C ILE A 19 9.02 15.23 25.66
N ILE A 20 10.05 16.08 25.64
CA ILE A 20 10.57 16.66 24.39
C ILE A 20 11.09 15.56 23.47
N GLY A 21 11.82 14.58 24.01
CA GLY A 21 12.30 13.43 23.25
C GLY A 21 11.16 12.60 22.66
N ALA A 22 10.11 12.33 23.44
CA ALA A 22 8.92 11.61 22.97
C ALA A 22 8.17 12.38 21.88
N ILE A 23 7.98 13.69 22.05
CA ILE A 23 7.33 14.54 21.05
C ILE A 23 8.17 14.58 19.76
N GLY A 24 9.48 14.79 19.86
CA GLY A 24 10.39 14.80 18.73
C GLY A 24 10.37 13.47 17.97
N TYR A 25 10.38 12.35 18.68
CA TYR A 25 10.26 11.02 18.10
C TYR A 25 8.94 10.84 17.35
N VAL A 26 7.80 11.20 17.96
CA VAL A 26 6.48 11.11 17.32
C VAL A 26 6.41 11.96 16.06
N LEU A 27 6.86 13.22 16.11
CA LEU A 27 6.85 14.12 14.95
C LEU A 27 7.74 13.60 13.81
N SER A 28 8.93 13.09 14.12
CA SER A 28 9.83 12.48 13.12
C SER A 28 9.25 11.21 12.49
N SER A 29 8.44 10.45 13.25
CA SER A 29 7.84 9.21 12.76
C SER A 29 6.64 9.44 11.83
N SER A 30 6.09 10.65 11.81
CA SER A 30 4.92 11.04 11.02
C SER A 30 5.22 11.62 9.64
N GLU A 31 6.44 11.44 9.11
CA GLU A 31 6.78 11.93 7.78
C GLU A 31 5.88 11.33 6.70
N SER A 32 5.08 12.19 6.08
CA SER A 32 4.33 11.88 4.88
C SER A 32 5.26 12.02 3.66
N LYS A 33 5.41 10.96 2.87
CA LYS A 33 6.18 11.01 1.63
C LYS A 33 5.22 11.22 0.45
N GLN A 34 5.38 12.32 -0.29
CA GLN A 34 4.66 12.48 -1.55
C GLN A 34 5.15 11.44 -2.56
N ILE A 35 4.21 10.83 -3.28
CA ILE A 35 4.52 9.92 -4.37
C ILE A 35 3.83 10.35 -5.65
N ASN A 36 4.58 10.27 -6.74
CA ASN A 36 4.11 10.40 -8.11
C ASN A 36 4.90 9.37 -8.92
N HIS A 37 4.48 8.11 -8.81
CA HIS A 37 5.15 6.98 -9.44
C HIS A 37 4.37 6.53 -10.66
N MET A 38 5.08 6.33 -11.77
CA MET A 38 4.55 5.72 -12.98
C MET A 38 5.27 4.39 -13.17
N MET A 39 4.51 3.33 -13.39
CA MET A 39 5.00 1.97 -13.53
C MET A 39 4.34 1.31 -14.73
N THR A 40 5.13 0.53 -15.46
CA THR A 40 4.62 -0.37 -16.48
C THR A 40 4.41 -1.73 -15.85
N GLY A 41 3.22 -2.26 -15.98
CA GLY A 41 2.82 -3.55 -15.44
C GLY A 41 2.21 -4.44 -16.50
N LEU A 42 1.77 -5.61 -16.05
CA LEU A 42 1.08 -6.60 -16.85
C LEU A 42 -0.28 -6.92 -16.24
N SER A 43 -1.28 -7.00 -17.10
CA SER A 43 -2.60 -7.54 -16.80
C SER A 43 -2.62 -9.03 -17.17
N ILE A 44 -2.99 -9.87 -16.21
CA ILE A 44 -3.08 -11.31 -16.34
C ILE A 44 -4.49 -11.75 -15.98
N LYS A 45 -5.01 -12.73 -16.72
CA LYS A 45 -6.24 -13.45 -16.38
C LYS A 45 -5.91 -14.88 -15.93
N PRO A 46 -6.71 -15.46 -15.02
CA PRO A 46 -6.46 -16.79 -14.49
C PRO A 46 -6.71 -17.89 -15.53
N ASP A 47 -7.67 -17.69 -16.43
CA ASP A 47 -8.10 -18.66 -17.44
C ASP A 47 -7.34 -18.56 -18.78
N MET A 48 -6.55 -17.50 -18.97
CA MET A 48 -5.83 -17.22 -20.22
C MET A 48 -4.35 -16.91 -19.94
N PRO A 49 -3.52 -17.93 -19.68
CA PRO A 49 -2.15 -17.73 -19.24
C PRO A 49 -1.25 -17.05 -20.30
N SER A 50 -1.59 -17.19 -21.58
CA SER A 50 -0.90 -16.52 -22.69
C SER A 50 -1.31 -15.06 -22.88
N ASP A 51 -2.45 -14.64 -22.33
CA ASP A 51 -3.02 -13.32 -22.58
C ASP A 51 -2.49 -12.35 -21.54
N VAL A 52 -1.38 -11.73 -21.92
CA VAL A 52 -0.69 -10.73 -21.11
C VAL A 52 -0.79 -9.39 -21.83
N GLU A 53 -1.40 -8.41 -21.17
CA GLU A 53 -1.55 -7.07 -21.73
C GLU A 53 -0.72 -6.07 -20.91
N SER A 54 0.10 -5.26 -21.59
CA SER A 54 0.85 -4.20 -20.93
C SER A 54 -0.10 -3.12 -20.39
N MET A 55 0.15 -2.67 -19.17
CA MET A 55 -0.64 -1.67 -18.46
C MET A 55 0.25 -0.54 -17.96
N GLU A 56 -0.19 0.70 -18.12
CA GLU A 56 0.43 1.84 -17.43
C GLU A 56 -0.37 2.14 -16.17
N ILE A 57 0.35 2.19 -15.04
CA ILE A 57 -0.20 2.49 -13.72
C ILE A 57 0.52 3.72 -13.18
N ARG A 58 -0.25 4.73 -12.78
CA ARG A 58 0.30 5.91 -12.10
C ARG A 58 -0.33 6.05 -10.72
N LEU A 59 0.51 6.20 -9.70
CA LEU A 59 0.09 6.45 -8.32
C LEU A 59 0.44 7.88 -7.95
N GLN A 60 -0.56 8.64 -7.49
CA GLN A 60 -0.40 10.03 -7.06
C GLN A 60 -0.99 10.24 -5.68
N GLY A 61 -0.16 10.58 -4.70
CA GLY A 61 -0.67 10.80 -3.35
C GLY A 61 0.42 10.91 -2.30
N THR A 62 0.08 10.47 -1.10
CA THR A 62 0.99 10.47 0.05
C THR A 62 1.01 9.10 0.69
N ILE A 63 2.20 8.70 1.11
CA ILE A 63 2.39 7.54 1.97
C ILE A 63 2.60 8.07 3.38
N ASN A 64 1.79 7.59 4.31
CA ASN A 64 1.90 7.91 5.72
C ASN A 64 2.32 6.65 6.47
N LYS A 65 3.39 6.76 7.27
CA LYS A 65 3.79 5.66 8.15
C LYS A 65 2.93 5.70 9.41
N ASN A 66 2.15 4.66 9.63
CA ASN A 66 1.46 4.39 10.88
C ASN A 66 2.32 3.41 11.71
N LEU A 67 2.60 3.76 12.96
CA LEU A 67 3.41 2.94 13.86
C LEU A 67 2.78 1.57 14.17
N VAL A 68 1.45 1.46 14.08
CA VAL A 68 0.70 0.24 14.40
C VAL A 68 0.36 -0.56 13.14
N THR A 69 -0.11 0.11 12.08
CA THR A 69 -0.66 -0.57 10.88
C THR A 69 0.28 -0.55 9.68
N GLY A 70 1.49 0.02 9.81
CA GLY A 70 2.45 0.10 8.71
C GLY A 70 2.18 1.27 7.77
N TYR A 71 2.45 1.12 6.48
CA TYR A 71 2.33 2.20 5.50
C TYR A 71 0.91 2.31 4.94
N HIS A 72 0.36 3.51 4.93
CA HIS A 72 -0.95 3.83 4.35
C HIS A 72 -0.79 4.77 3.17
N PHE A 73 -1.26 4.35 2.00
CA PHE A 73 -1.36 5.20 0.83
C PHE A 73 -2.69 5.97 0.83
N ASN A 74 -2.62 7.29 0.66
CA ASN A 74 -3.76 8.18 0.47
C ASN A 74 -3.57 8.93 -0.84
N GLY A 75 -4.41 8.67 -1.83
CA GLY A 75 -4.31 9.31 -3.13
C GLY A 75 -5.16 8.65 -4.20
N LYS A 76 -4.74 8.90 -5.44
CA LYS A 76 -5.38 8.45 -6.66
C LYS A 76 -4.48 7.48 -7.40
N MET A 77 -5.11 6.58 -8.13
CA MET A 77 -4.45 5.70 -9.08
C MET A 77 -5.02 5.96 -10.46
N TYR A 78 -4.17 5.85 -11.47
CA TYR A 78 -4.56 5.91 -12.85
C TYR A 78 -4.19 4.60 -13.53
N ILE A 79 -5.15 3.96 -14.20
CA ILE A 79 -4.93 2.76 -15.02
C ILE A 79 -5.34 3.13 -16.43
N ARG A 80 -4.41 3.09 -17.40
CA ARG A 80 -4.64 3.59 -18.78
C ARG A 80 -5.19 5.02 -18.84
N GLY A 81 -4.79 5.85 -17.89
CA GLY A 81 -5.25 7.25 -17.79
C GLY A 81 -6.62 7.44 -17.14
N GLU A 82 -7.37 6.37 -16.83
CA GLU A 82 -8.61 6.48 -16.06
C GLU A 82 -8.32 6.62 -14.57
N GLU A 83 -9.01 7.52 -13.89
CA GLU A 83 -8.81 7.82 -12.46
C GLU A 83 -9.63 6.91 -11.55
N TYR A 84 -8.97 6.39 -10.52
CA TYR A 84 -9.55 5.57 -9.46
C TYR A 84 -9.18 6.12 -8.08
N ASN A 85 -10.15 6.13 -7.17
CA ASN A 85 -9.90 6.44 -5.77
C ASN A 85 -9.42 5.18 -5.03
N ILE A 86 -8.44 5.34 -4.14
CA ILE A 86 -7.96 4.24 -3.30
C ILE A 86 -8.39 4.48 -1.86
N GLY A 87 -9.18 3.55 -1.30
CA GLY A 87 -9.64 3.61 0.08
C GLY A 87 -9.42 2.29 0.80
N LYS A 88 -8.58 2.25 1.84
CA LYS A 88 -8.31 1.04 2.67
C LYS A 88 -8.14 -0.24 1.84
N GLN A 89 -7.26 -0.22 0.84
CA GLN A 89 -6.99 -1.34 -0.10
C GLN A 89 -8.14 -1.66 -1.07
N LYS A 90 -9.18 -0.83 -1.17
CA LYS A 90 -10.23 -0.94 -2.18
C LYS A 90 -10.00 0.06 -3.31
N ILE A 91 -10.34 -0.37 -4.50
CA ILE A 91 -10.38 0.46 -5.70
C ILE A 91 -11.82 0.92 -5.87
N ILE A 92 -12.04 2.22 -5.78
CA ILE A 92 -13.37 2.81 -5.81
C ILE A 92 -13.50 3.65 -7.07
N LYS A 93 -14.53 3.35 -7.87
CA LYS A 93 -14.94 4.15 -9.03
C LYS A 93 -16.23 4.90 -8.68
N LEU A 94 -16.29 6.17 -9.07
CA LEU A 94 -17.49 6.99 -8.93
C LEU A 94 -18.26 6.93 -10.25
N GLU A 95 -19.38 6.21 -10.27
CA GLU A 95 -20.29 6.17 -11.40
C GLU A 95 -21.66 6.73 -10.99
N ASN A 96 -22.14 7.75 -11.70
CA ASN A 96 -23.43 8.39 -11.45
C ASN A 96 -23.63 8.83 -9.98
N GLY A 97 -22.56 9.30 -9.34
CA GLY A 97 -22.56 9.74 -7.93
C GLY A 97 -22.63 8.62 -6.89
N LYS A 98 -22.50 7.35 -7.31
CA LYS A 98 -22.39 6.18 -6.42
C LYS A 98 -20.96 5.65 -6.44
N GLU A 99 -20.48 5.25 -5.27
CA GLU A 99 -19.21 4.54 -5.12
C GLU A 99 -19.40 3.06 -5.40
N GLU A 100 -18.67 2.54 -6.38
CA GLU A 100 -18.61 1.11 -6.69
C GLU A 100 -17.22 0.57 -6.38
N ASN A 101 -17.18 -0.57 -5.69
CA ASN A 101 -15.93 -1.27 -5.39
C ASN A 101 -15.54 -2.12 -6.60
N MET A 102 -14.53 -1.67 -7.34
CA MET A 102 -14.04 -2.35 -8.53
C MET A 102 -13.09 -3.51 -8.21
N GLY A 103 -12.49 -3.51 -7.02
CA GLY A 103 -11.41 -4.41 -6.73
C GLY A 103 -10.59 -4.08 -5.49
N GLN A 104 -9.47 -4.78 -5.36
CA GLN A 104 -8.53 -4.64 -4.26
C GLN A 104 -7.14 -4.27 -4.76
N ILE A 105 -6.40 -3.52 -3.96
CA ILE A 105 -5.04 -3.09 -4.26
C ILE A 105 -4.12 -3.41 -3.08
N TYR A 106 -2.98 -3.99 -3.42
CA TYR A 106 -1.95 -4.41 -2.49
C TYR A 106 -0.64 -3.77 -2.91
N PHE A 107 0.11 -3.30 -1.92
CA PHE A 107 1.43 -2.72 -2.13
C PHE A 107 2.45 -3.54 -1.37
N ASP A 108 3.67 -3.55 -1.88
CA ASP A 108 4.81 -3.90 -1.04
C ASP A 108 5.12 -2.77 -0.03
N LYS A 109 6.09 -3.02 0.84
CA LYS A 109 6.36 -2.17 2.02
C LYS A 109 6.70 -0.72 1.66
N ASP A 110 7.32 -0.48 0.50
CA ASP A 110 7.75 0.84 0.04
C ASP A 110 6.92 1.39 -1.13
N ILE A 111 5.89 0.66 -1.56
CA ILE A 111 5.02 0.98 -2.72
C ILE A 111 5.83 1.04 -4.02
N SER A 112 6.94 0.31 -4.08
CA SER A 112 7.69 0.09 -5.32
C SER A 112 7.04 -0.96 -6.21
N LYS A 113 6.18 -1.82 -5.63
CA LYS A 113 5.41 -2.84 -6.34
C LYS A 113 3.94 -2.78 -5.94
N VAL A 114 3.09 -3.14 -6.88
CA VAL A 114 1.63 -3.13 -6.71
C VAL A 114 1.01 -4.35 -7.37
N ALA A 115 0.04 -4.93 -6.68
CA ALA A 115 -0.87 -5.94 -7.21
C ALA A 115 -2.31 -5.44 -7.09
N ILE A 116 -3.05 -5.46 -8.20
CA ILE A 116 -4.41 -4.96 -8.30
C ILE A 116 -5.31 -6.09 -8.78
N LEU A 117 -6.28 -6.49 -7.96
CA LEU A 117 -7.30 -7.46 -8.32
C LEU A 117 -8.57 -6.72 -8.69
N ILE A 118 -8.96 -6.72 -9.97
CA ILE A 118 -10.22 -6.15 -10.45
C ILE A 118 -11.22 -7.29 -10.68
N GLY A 119 -12.47 -7.09 -10.27
CA GLY A 119 -13.50 -8.12 -10.39
C GLY A 119 -13.28 -9.29 -9.44
N ASN A 120 -13.75 -10.48 -9.81
CA ASN A 120 -13.66 -11.67 -8.97
C ASN A 120 -12.68 -12.70 -9.56
N TRP A 121 -11.44 -12.69 -9.05
CA TRP A 121 -10.38 -13.60 -9.52
C TRP A 121 -10.80 -15.08 -9.48
N TYR A 122 -11.60 -15.50 -8.48
CA TYR A 122 -11.99 -16.91 -8.31
C TYR A 122 -13.05 -17.39 -9.30
N SER A 123 -13.90 -16.51 -9.82
CA SER A 123 -14.88 -16.88 -10.85
C SER A 123 -14.29 -16.87 -12.25
N GLY A 124 -13.02 -16.50 -12.42
CA GLY A 124 -12.33 -16.44 -13.71
C GLY A 124 -12.62 -15.18 -14.53
N ASP A 125 -13.56 -14.33 -14.09
CA ASP A 125 -13.86 -13.04 -14.70
C ASP A 125 -13.00 -11.89 -14.14
N GLY A 126 -12.23 -12.17 -13.08
CA GLY A 126 -11.28 -11.22 -12.51
C GLY A 126 -10.03 -11.02 -13.34
N THR A 127 -9.37 -9.90 -13.11
CA THR A 127 -8.10 -9.53 -13.74
C THR A 127 -7.11 -9.10 -12.68
N LEU A 128 -5.89 -9.63 -12.75
CA LEU A 128 -4.79 -9.27 -11.87
C LEU A 128 -3.82 -8.39 -12.63
N ILE A 129 -3.64 -7.16 -12.19
CA ILE A 129 -2.66 -6.23 -12.75
C ILE A 129 -1.49 -6.13 -11.78
N ILE A 130 -0.29 -6.43 -12.26
CA ILE A 130 0.95 -6.40 -11.47
C ILE A 130 1.90 -5.37 -12.06
N ALA A 131 2.48 -4.52 -11.22
CA ALA A 131 3.56 -3.63 -11.64
C ALA A 131 4.65 -3.47 -10.56
N PRO A 132 5.90 -3.18 -10.94
CA PRO A 132 6.42 -3.23 -12.30
C PRO A 132 6.56 -4.68 -12.79
N ALA A 133 6.21 -4.95 -14.05
CA ALA A 133 6.43 -6.25 -14.67
C ALA A 133 6.50 -6.11 -16.19
N TYR A 134 7.38 -6.89 -16.82
CA TYR A 134 7.57 -6.91 -18.28
C TYR A 134 7.30 -8.26 -18.91
N VAL A 135 7.39 -9.33 -18.12
CA VAL A 135 7.07 -10.70 -18.52
C VAL A 135 6.20 -11.38 -17.47
N ARG A 136 5.43 -12.39 -17.89
CA ARG A 136 4.49 -13.12 -17.02
C ARG A 136 5.16 -13.67 -15.76
N THR A 137 6.33 -14.28 -15.91
CA THR A 137 7.08 -14.88 -14.80
C THR A 137 7.36 -13.88 -13.69
N ASP A 138 7.78 -12.66 -14.06
CA ASP A 138 8.06 -11.58 -13.08
C ASP A 138 6.76 -11.13 -12.40
N ALA A 139 5.69 -10.98 -13.18
CA ALA A 139 4.39 -10.60 -12.64
C ALA A 139 3.87 -11.64 -11.63
N VAL A 140 3.99 -12.94 -11.93
CA VAL A 140 3.59 -14.04 -11.04
C VAL A 140 4.44 -14.06 -9.76
N GLU A 141 5.76 -13.90 -9.89
CA GLU A 141 6.67 -13.86 -8.73
C GLU A 141 6.33 -12.68 -7.80
N ILE A 142 6.11 -11.50 -8.38
CA ILE A 142 5.74 -10.29 -7.63
C ILE A 142 4.36 -10.47 -6.99
N ALA A 143 3.39 -11.01 -7.72
CA ALA A 143 2.05 -11.27 -7.20
C ALA A 143 2.10 -12.19 -5.99
N ASN A 144 2.79 -13.33 -6.09
CA ASN A 144 2.94 -14.27 -4.99
C ASN A 144 3.66 -13.65 -3.79
N SER A 145 4.66 -12.78 -4.02
CA SER A 145 5.34 -12.08 -2.92
C SER A 145 4.44 -11.04 -2.21
N ILE A 146 3.58 -10.33 -2.94
CA ILE A 146 2.71 -9.29 -2.36
C ILE A 146 1.46 -9.91 -1.71
N LEU A 147 0.92 -10.94 -2.35
CA LEU A 147 -0.34 -11.57 -1.95
C LEU A 147 -0.14 -12.75 -0.99
N ASP A 148 1.09 -13.15 -0.65
CA ASP A 148 1.37 -14.32 0.20
C ASP A 148 0.49 -14.40 1.46
N ALA A 149 0.38 -13.31 2.22
CA ALA A 149 -0.47 -13.25 3.40
C ALA A 149 -1.95 -13.43 3.06
N TYR A 150 -2.42 -12.79 1.98
CA TYR A 150 -3.81 -12.91 1.52
C TYR A 150 -4.13 -14.33 1.04
N LEU A 151 -3.26 -14.94 0.22
CA LEU A 151 -3.41 -16.30 -0.30
C LEU A 151 -3.45 -17.32 0.83
N LYS A 152 -2.57 -17.17 1.83
CA LYS A 152 -2.55 -18.03 3.03
C LYS A 152 -3.82 -17.89 3.87
N ASP A 153 -4.26 -16.66 4.15
CA ASP A 153 -5.45 -16.40 4.96
C ASP A 153 -6.72 -17.00 4.34
N HIS A 154 -6.75 -17.11 3.01
CA HIS A 154 -7.91 -17.63 2.26
C HIS A 154 -7.70 -19.06 1.73
N GLN A 155 -6.58 -19.73 2.05
CA GLN A 155 -6.24 -21.09 1.62
C GLN A 155 -6.26 -21.28 0.10
N ILE A 156 -5.64 -20.34 -0.61
CA ILE A 156 -5.53 -20.36 -2.08
C ILE A 156 -4.11 -20.72 -2.46
N ASP A 157 -3.97 -21.57 -3.47
CA ASP A 157 -2.67 -21.92 -4.03
C ASP A 157 -1.97 -20.69 -4.64
N PRO A 158 -0.63 -20.66 -4.66
CA PRO A 158 0.12 -19.65 -5.38
C PRO A 158 -0.31 -19.56 -6.85
N ILE A 159 -0.17 -18.38 -7.43
CA ILE A 159 -0.47 -18.14 -8.85
C ILE A 159 0.60 -18.83 -9.69
N ASP A 160 0.17 -19.52 -10.75
CA ASP A 160 1.01 -20.20 -11.77
C ASP A 160 1.21 -19.38 -13.07
#